data_AF-A0A1Q7QD97-F1
#
_entry.id   AF-A0A1Q7QD97-F1
#
_cell.length_a   1.000
_cell.length_b   1.000
_cell.length_c   1.000
_cell.angle_alpha   90.00
_cell.angle_beta   90.00
_cell.angle_gamma   90.00
#
_symmetry.space_group_name_H-M   'P 1'
#
loop_
_entity.id
_entity.type
_entity.pdbx_description
1 polymer ?
#
loop_
_entity_poly.entity_id
_entity_poly.type
_entity_poly.pdbx_seq_one_letter_code
_entity_poly.pdbx_strand_id
1 'polypeptide(L)'
;MHTYAIAGSFIVTLTVTDNGGNTNSTTHAITVTAPTVHARLAHGKASPAHHHFSLSKDGSTQTFFAIGLDDGQAAVQAYVVFHVTGDSGVNNQTFTQVVTLQPGQLFDGKTNSSFSSAYTITAVASYSVTAELFFNSDLSATCTPTTSAPVCTGFTGDTASEKIFSFAVVA
;
A
#
# COMPACT_ATOMS: atom_id res chain seq x y z
N MET A 1 26.99 23.04 1.10
CA MET A 1 26.14 21.83 1.19
C MET A 1 26.40 20.99 -0.05
N HIS A 2 26.59 19.68 0.09
CA HIS A 2 26.78 18.76 -1.04
C HIS A 2 25.70 17.68 -0.98
N THR A 3 25.05 17.41 -2.10
CA THR A 3 23.90 16.50 -2.17
C THR A 3 24.27 15.30 -3.04
N TYR A 4 24.15 14.10 -2.48
CA TYR A 4 24.33 12.84 -3.21
C TYR A 4 22.97 12.33 -3.68
N ALA A 5 22.69 12.50 -4.97
CA ALA A 5 21.39 12.14 -5.54
C ALA A 5 21.20 10.63 -5.78
N ILE A 6 22.29 9.86 -5.78
CA ILE A 6 22.31 8.44 -6.13
C ILE A 6 22.93 7.66 -4.97
N ALA A 7 22.34 6.50 -4.67
CA ALA A 7 22.92 5.55 -3.74
C ALA A 7 24.31 5.11 -4.20
N GLY A 8 25.25 5.02 -3.27
CA GLY A 8 26.64 4.70 -3.59
C GLY A 8 27.59 5.02 -2.45
N SER A 9 28.83 4.55 -2.58
CA SER A 9 29.90 4.90 -1.67
C SER A 9 30.71 6.05 -2.26
N PHE A 10 30.76 7.17 -1.56
CA PHE A 10 31.49 8.37 -1.96
C PHE A 10 32.69 8.56 -1.05
N ILE A 11 33.88 8.65 -1.63
CA ILE A 11 35.10 8.99 -0.90
C ILE A 11 35.26 10.51 -0.95
N VAL A 12 35.04 11.18 0.17
CA VAL A 12 35.26 12.61 0.31
C VAL A 12 36.69 12.85 0.75
N THR A 13 37.41 13.71 0.03
CA THR A 13 38.77 14.12 0.39
C THR A 13 38.75 15.58 0.82
N LEU A 14 39.11 15.86 2.07
CA LEU A 14 39.39 17.21 2.54
C LEU A 14 40.88 17.47 2.40
N THR A 15 41.27 18.47 1.60
CA THR A 15 42.66 18.95 1.51
C THR A 15 42.74 20.32 2.13
N VAL A 16 43.68 20.51 3.06
CA VAL A 16 43.97 21.79 3.72
C VAL A 16 45.34 22.25 3.23
N THR A 17 45.44 23.52 2.83
CA THR A 17 46.69 24.17 2.45
C THR A 17 47.07 25.21 3.51
N ASP A 18 48.31 25.18 3.99
CA ASP A 18 48.83 26.20 4.91
C ASP A 18 49.32 27.47 4.17
N ASN A 19 49.77 28.47 4.93
CA ASN A 19 50.28 29.73 4.38
C ASN A 19 51.65 29.62 3.68
N GLY A 20 52.35 28.51 3.87
CA GLY A 20 53.59 28.17 3.17
C GLY A 20 53.36 27.41 1.86
N GLY A 21 52.11 27.05 1.56
CA GLY A 21 51.71 26.27 0.38
C GLY A 21 51.77 24.76 0.59
N ASN A 22 52.04 24.26 1.81
CA ASN A 22 52.00 22.83 2.09
C ASN A 22 50.57 22.34 2.20
N THR A 23 50.31 21.12 1.74
CA THR A 23 48.99 20.50 1.84
C THR A 23 48.99 19.29 2.75
N ASN A 24 47.88 19.07 3.43
CA ASN A 24 47.55 17.81 4.09
C ASN A 24 46.13 17.41 3.70
N SER A 25 45.89 16.11 3.54
CA SER A 25 44.57 15.61 3.17
C SER A 25 44.08 14.52 4.12
N THR A 26 42.77 14.47 4.32
CA THR A 26 42.07 13.39 5.02
C THR A 26 40.92 12.90 4.17
N THR A 27 40.60 11.61 4.26
CA THR A 27 39.51 11.00 3.49
C THR A 27 38.44 10.43 4.41
N HIS A 28 37.20 10.45 3.95
CA HIS A 28 36.06 9.85 4.65
C HIS A 28 35.14 9.16 3.66
N ALA A 29 34.74 7.93 3.95
CA ALA A 29 33.78 7.19 3.15
C ALA A 29 32.35 7.48 3.61
N ILE A 30 31.50 7.91 2.69
CA ILE A 30 30.07 8.15 2.91
C ILE A 30 29.30 7.09 2.14
N THR A 31 28.49 6.29 2.83
CA THR A 31 27.58 5.34 2.19
C THR A 31 26.19 5.96 2.10
N VAL A 32 25.67 6.09 0.88
CA VAL A 32 24.31 6.58 0.60
C VAL A 32 23.49 5.38 0.15
N THR A 33 22.37 5.13 0.82
CA THR A 33 21.43 4.04 0.47
C THR A 33 20.29 4.56 -0.38
N ALA A 34 19.69 3.68 -1.20
CA ALA A 34 18.47 4.03 -1.92
C ALA A 34 17.31 4.24 -0.93
N PRO A 35 16.35 5.14 -1.23
CA PRO A 35 15.12 5.25 -0.45
C PRO A 35 14.38 3.91 -0.43
N THR A 36 13.87 3.50 0.73
CA THR A 36 12.98 2.34 0.77
C THR A 36 11.64 2.70 0.13
N VAL A 37 11.05 1.74 -0.58
CA VAL A 37 9.75 1.89 -1.24
C VAL A 37 8.86 0.84 -0.61
N HIS A 38 7.88 1.27 0.20
CA HIS A 38 7.00 0.35 0.89
C HIS A 38 5.72 1.06 1.33
N ALA A 39 4.60 0.36 1.24
CA ALA A 39 3.36 0.74 1.90
C ALA A 39 2.75 -0.49 2.53
N ARG A 40 1.95 -0.29 3.57
CA ARG A 40 1.35 -1.39 4.35
C ARG A 40 -0.06 -1.07 4.83
N LEU A 41 -0.85 -2.11 5.09
CA LEU A 41 -2.12 -1.99 5.80
C LEU A 41 -1.88 -1.81 7.31
N ALA A 42 -2.72 -0.98 7.93
CA ALA A 42 -2.74 -0.76 9.37
C ALA A 42 -3.42 -1.93 10.13
N HIS A 43 -3.01 -2.14 11.38
CA HIS A 43 -3.51 -3.23 12.21
C HIS A 43 -5.01 -3.11 12.55
N GLY A 44 -5.79 -4.13 12.20
CA GLY A 44 -7.19 -4.31 12.66
C GLY A 44 -8.20 -3.29 12.12
N LYS A 45 -8.06 -2.85 10.87
CA LYS A 45 -8.88 -1.76 10.30
C LYS A 45 -9.37 -2.00 8.86
N ALA A 46 -9.34 -3.23 8.36
CA ALA A 46 -10.21 -3.62 7.25
C ALA A 46 -11.53 -4.13 7.87
N SER A 47 -12.63 -3.47 7.55
CA SER A 47 -13.95 -3.74 8.14
C SER A 47 -15.03 -3.38 7.13
N PRO A 48 -16.19 -4.06 7.11
CA PRO A 48 -17.39 -3.45 6.57
C PRO A 48 -17.79 -2.26 7.44
N ALA A 49 -18.56 -1.32 6.88
CA ALA A 49 -19.09 -0.14 7.61
C ALA A 49 -19.92 -0.47 8.86
N HIS A 50 -20.45 -1.70 8.96
CA HIS A 50 -21.35 -2.10 10.04
C HIS A 50 -20.63 -2.99 11.05
N HIS A 51 -20.64 -2.56 12.32
CA HIS A 51 -20.14 -3.32 13.49
C HIS A 51 -21.06 -4.48 13.91
N HIS A 52 -22.13 -4.75 13.16
CA HIS A 52 -23.07 -5.84 13.45
C HIS A 52 -22.65 -7.08 12.65
N PHE A 53 -22.26 -8.13 13.37
CA PHE A 53 -21.83 -9.43 12.84
C PHE A 53 -22.89 -10.17 11.99
N SER A 54 -24.12 -9.65 11.95
CA SER A 54 -25.20 -10.12 11.07
C SER A 54 -25.51 -9.00 10.09
N LEU A 55 -25.15 -9.20 8.82
CA LEU A 55 -25.56 -8.27 7.79
C LEU A 55 -27.02 -8.48 7.42
N SER A 56 -27.70 -7.34 7.29
CA SER A 56 -29.08 -7.22 6.85
C SER A 56 -29.19 -7.66 5.39
N LYS A 57 -29.67 -8.89 5.18
CA LYS A 57 -30.34 -9.36 3.96
C LYS A 57 -29.46 -9.58 2.71
N ASP A 58 -29.84 -10.61 1.95
CA ASP A 58 -29.32 -10.89 0.61
C ASP A 58 -29.44 -9.68 -0.33
N GLY A 59 -28.48 -9.52 -1.25
CA GLY A 59 -28.43 -8.36 -2.15
C GLY A 59 -28.00 -7.04 -1.51
N SER A 60 -27.62 -7.02 -0.23
CA SER A 60 -27.02 -5.83 0.40
C SER A 60 -25.66 -5.50 -0.22
N THR A 61 -25.41 -4.21 -0.45
CA THR A 61 -24.09 -3.71 -0.87
C THR A 61 -23.27 -3.33 0.36
N GLN A 62 -22.14 -4.00 0.51
CA GLN A 62 -21.16 -3.75 1.56
C GLN A 62 -20.04 -2.87 1.02
N THR A 63 -19.63 -1.87 1.79
CA THR A 63 -18.40 -1.12 1.50
C THR A 63 -17.27 -1.66 2.37
N PHE A 64 -16.18 -2.06 1.73
CA PHE A 64 -14.92 -2.41 2.36
C PHE A 64 -13.98 -1.21 2.36
N PHE A 65 -13.29 -1.02 3.48
CA PHE A 65 -12.34 0.08 3.65
C PHE A 65 -10.93 -0.46 3.86
N ALA A 66 -9.95 0.17 3.20
CA ALA A 66 -8.55 -0.04 3.49
C ALA A 66 -7.98 1.13 4.28
N ILE A 67 -7.20 0.84 5.32
CA ILE A 67 -6.50 1.85 6.12
C ILE A 67 -5.05 1.42 6.21
N GLY A 68 -4.12 2.35 6.06
CA GLY A 68 -2.70 2.06 6.08
C GLY A 68 -1.83 3.29 5.93
N LEU A 69 -0.57 3.07 5.60
CA LEU A 69 0.40 4.14 5.35
C LEU A 69 1.45 3.74 4.32
N ASP A 70 2.03 4.74 3.68
CA ASP A 70 3.37 4.67 3.11
C ASP A 70 4.39 4.78 4.26
N ASP A 71 5.02 3.65 4.62
CA ASP A 71 6.10 3.58 5.61
C ASP A 71 7.49 3.52 4.96
N GLY A 72 7.55 3.75 3.65
CA GLY A 72 8.76 3.95 2.88
C GLY A 72 9.36 5.35 3.06
N GLN A 73 10.42 5.59 2.29
CA GLN A 73 11.13 6.86 2.21
C GLN A 73 10.98 7.54 0.84
N ALA A 74 10.19 6.95 -0.06
CA ALA A 74 9.88 7.51 -1.37
C ALA A 74 8.39 7.34 -1.68
N ALA A 75 7.84 8.28 -2.45
CA ALA A 75 6.46 8.23 -2.88
C ALA A 75 6.17 6.96 -3.68
N VAL A 76 4.98 6.41 -3.49
CA VAL A 76 4.52 5.18 -4.15
C VAL A 76 3.14 5.37 -4.75
N GLN A 77 2.80 4.62 -5.79
CA GLN A 77 1.41 4.32 -6.08
C GLN A 77 0.98 3.12 -5.25
N ALA A 78 -0.24 3.14 -4.71
CA ALA A 78 -0.80 2.02 -3.97
C ALA A 78 -2.28 1.81 -4.29
N TYR A 79 -2.72 0.55 -4.22
CA TYR A 79 -4.12 0.14 -4.20
C TYR A 79 -4.28 -1.13 -3.36
N VAL A 80 -5.52 -1.48 -3.04
CA VAL A 80 -5.83 -2.66 -2.22
C VAL A 80 -6.82 -3.55 -2.95
N VAL A 81 -6.56 -4.85 -2.92
CA VAL A 81 -7.44 -5.91 -3.40
C VAL A 81 -8.15 -6.54 -2.21
N PHE A 82 -9.47 -6.68 -2.30
CA PHE A 82 -10.29 -7.43 -1.37
C PHE A 82 -10.71 -8.74 -2.03
N HIS A 83 -10.13 -9.84 -1.56
CA HIS A 83 -10.54 -11.20 -1.92
C HIS A 83 -11.76 -11.58 -1.09
N VAL A 84 -12.91 -11.74 -1.73
CA VAL A 84 -14.17 -12.10 -1.08
C VAL A 84 -14.44 -13.58 -1.31
N THR A 85 -14.47 -14.34 -0.23
CA THR A 85 -14.81 -15.76 -0.24
C THR A 85 -16.04 -16.02 0.62
N GLY A 86 -16.87 -16.99 0.23
CA GLY A 86 -18.03 -17.39 1.00
C GLY A 86 -18.19 -18.92 1.05
N ASP A 87 -18.76 -19.45 2.13
CA ASP A 87 -19.06 -20.87 2.28
C ASP A 87 -20.12 -21.40 1.29
N SER A 88 -20.84 -20.49 0.62
CA SER A 88 -21.70 -20.75 -0.54
C SER A 88 -20.94 -21.00 -1.85
N GLY A 89 -19.61 -20.97 -1.84
CA GLY A 89 -18.76 -21.09 -3.04
C GLY A 89 -18.47 -19.77 -3.74
N VAL A 90 -18.84 -18.63 -3.13
CA VAL A 90 -18.45 -17.31 -3.63
C VAL A 90 -16.92 -17.19 -3.61
N ASN A 91 -16.36 -16.74 -4.74
CA ASN A 91 -14.96 -16.38 -4.88
C ASN A 91 -14.88 -15.20 -5.85
N ASN A 92 -14.67 -13.99 -5.32
CA ASN A 92 -14.65 -12.76 -6.10
C ASN A 92 -13.56 -11.82 -5.58
N GLN A 93 -13.23 -10.78 -6.34
CA GLN A 93 -12.29 -9.74 -5.96
C GLN A 93 -12.91 -8.36 -6.20
N THR A 94 -12.65 -7.42 -5.30
CA THR A 94 -12.88 -6.00 -5.54
C THR A 94 -11.62 -5.21 -5.22
N PHE A 95 -11.51 -3.97 -5.71
CA PHE A 95 -10.29 -3.19 -5.64
C PHE A 95 -10.58 -1.72 -5.41
N THR A 96 -9.62 -1.04 -4.79
CA THR A 96 -9.64 0.41 -4.61
C THR A 96 -9.08 1.11 -5.85
N GLN A 97 -9.14 2.45 -5.87
CA GLN A 97 -8.44 3.22 -6.88
C GLN A 97 -6.92 3.15 -6.64
N VAL A 98 -6.14 3.35 -7.69
CA VAL A 98 -4.70 3.57 -7.59
C VAL A 98 -4.47 5.01 -7.16
N VAL A 99 -3.74 5.20 -6.07
CA VAL A 99 -3.49 6.53 -5.50
C VAL A 99 -2.01 6.70 -5.22
N THR A 100 -1.46 7.87 -5.56
CA THR A 100 -0.11 8.25 -5.17
C THR A 100 -0.09 8.68 -3.70
N LEU A 101 0.75 8.02 -2.92
CA LEU A 101 1.05 8.31 -1.52
C LEU A 101 2.43 8.96 -1.43
N GLN A 102 2.57 9.94 -0.54
CA GLN A 102 3.86 10.49 -0.13
C GLN A 102 4.40 9.73 1.10
N PRO A 103 5.73 9.74 1.35
CA PRO A 103 6.31 9.10 2.54
C PRO A 103 5.63 9.56 3.83
N GLY A 104 5.21 8.61 4.66
CA GLY A 104 4.49 8.86 5.91
C GLY A 104 3.01 9.22 5.75
N GLN A 105 2.48 9.27 4.52
CA GLN A 105 1.08 9.58 4.27
C GLN A 105 0.18 8.43 4.73
N LEU A 106 -0.73 8.75 5.64
CA LEU A 106 -1.83 7.87 6.02
C LEU A 106 -2.90 7.84 4.93
N PHE A 107 -3.52 6.68 4.74
CA PHE A 107 -4.74 6.55 3.94
C PHE A 107 -5.84 5.86 4.74
N ASP A 108 -7.08 6.27 4.50
CA ASP A 108 -8.27 5.76 5.18
C ASP A 108 -9.46 5.73 4.22
N GLY A 109 -9.92 4.53 3.87
CA GLY A 109 -11.08 4.28 3.03
C GLY A 109 -12.38 4.85 3.57
N LYS A 110 -12.49 5.08 4.88
CA LYS A 110 -13.70 5.64 5.51
C LYS A 110 -13.89 7.11 5.16
N THR A 111 -12.80 7.86 5.08
CA THR A 111 -12.80 9.29 4.81
C THR A 111 -12.44 9.63 3.37
N ASN A 112 -11.76 8.71 2.67
CA ASN A 112 -11.41 8.82 1.26
C ASN A 112 -11.88 7.57 0.49
N SER A 113 -12.90 7.75 -0.35
CA SER A 113 -13.48 6.66 -1.16
C SER A 113 -12.53 6.06 -2.19
N SER A 114 -11.39 6.70 -2.46
CA SER A 114 -10.33 6.13 -3.32
C SER A 114 -9.72 4.87 -2.72
N PHE A 115 -9.84 4.66 -1.40
CA PHE A 115 -9.38 3.49 -0.65
C PHE A 115 -10.53 2.61 -0.13
N SER A 116 -11.70 2.71 -0.76
CA SER A 116 -12.84 1.84 -0.47
C SER A 116 -13.35 1.16 -1.73
N SER A 117 -14.05 0.04 -1.53
CA SER A 117 -14.64 -0.72 -2.63
C SER A 117 -15.97 -1.31 -2.19
N ALA A 118 -16.96 -1.27 -3.09
CA ALA A 118 -18.28 -1.80 -2.83
C ALA A 118 -18.40 -3.24 -3.37
N TYR A 119 -19.07 -4.10 -2.62
CA TYR A 119 -19.37 -5.48 -3.00
C TYR A 119 -20.82 -5.82 -2.65
N THR A 120 -21.60 -6.23 -3.64
CA THR A 120 -22.98 -6.68 -3.44
C THR A 120 -22.98 -8.16 -3.08
N ILE A 121 -23.58 -8.48 -1.93
CA ILE A 121 -23.74 -9.85 -1.45
C ILE A 121 -24.65 -10.64 -2.39
N THR A 122 -24.17 -11.79 -2.85
CA THR A 122 -24.87 -12.65 -3.81
C THR A 122 -25.57 -13.85 -3.18
N ALA A 123 -25.31 -14.15 -1.90
CA ALA A 123 -25.88 -15.31 -1.21
C ALA A 123 -25.94 -15.10 0.32
N VAL A 124 -26.85 -15.82 0.97
CA VAL A 124 -26.86 -16.00 2.43
C VAL A 124 -25.77 -17.01 2.77
N ALA A 125 -24.71 -16.55 3.44
CA ALA A 125 -23.47 -17.29 3.62
C ALA A 125 -22.58 -16.67 4.71
N SER A 126 -21.61 -17.44 5.19
CA SER A 126 -20.47 -16.90 5.94
C SER A 126 -19.42 -16.44 4.95
N TYR A 127 -18.98 -15.18 5.06
CA TYR A 127 -17.98 -14.58 4.20
C TYR A 127 -16.67 -14.36 4.95
N SER A 128 -15.55 -14.58 4.26
CA SER A 128 -14.22 -14.16 4.66
C SER A 128 -13.65 -13.24 3.58
N VAL A 129 -13.25 -12.04 3.99
CA VAL A 129 -12.67 -11.03 3.11
C VAL A 129 -11.24 -10.77 3.52
N THR A 130 -10.35 -10.91 2.55
CA THR A 130 -8.92 -10.73 2.73
C THR A 130 -8.43 -9.52 1.93
N ALA A 131 -7.92 -8.51 2.64
CA ALA A 131 -7.36 -7.31 2.06
C ALA A 131 -5.84 -7.45 1.89
N GLU A 132 -5.38 -7.28 0.66
CA GLU A 132 -3.96 -7.30 0.27
C GLU A 132 -3.60 -5.97 -0.38
N LEU A 133 -2.53 -5.34 0.07
CA LEU A 133 -2.06 -4.08 -0.49
C LEU A 133 -1.00 -4.33 -1.55
N PHE A 134 -1.07 -3.54 -2.62
CA PHE A 134 -0.12 -3.55 -3.72
C PHE A 134 0.48 -2.15 -3.88
N PHE A 135 1.79 -2.04 -4.03
CA PHE A 135 2.49 -0.77 -4.21
C PHE A 135 3.51 -0.80 -5.36
N ASN A 136 3.83 0.36 -5.92
CA ASN A 136 4.83 0.52 -6.98
C ASN A 136 5.59 1.84 -6.82
N SER A 137 6.91 1.83 -7.00
CA SER A 137 7.76 3.03 -7.04
C SER A 137 7.60 3.84 -8.32
N ASP A 138 7.13 3.23 -9.41
CA ASP A 138 6.86 3.93 -10.66
C ASP A 138 5.52 4.67 -10.58
N LEU A 139 5.60 5.99 -10.40
CA LEU A 139 4.42 6.86 -10.30
C LEU A 139 3.67 7.05 -11.63
N SER A 140 4.19 6.49 -12.72
CA SER A 140 3.52 6.44 -14.03
C SER A 140 2.83 5.10 -14.32
N ALA A 141 2.92 4.14 -13.40
CA ALA A 141 2.23 2.87 -13.54
C ALA A 141 0.72 3.11 -13.67
N THR A 142 0.08 2.35 -14.56
CA THR A 142 -1.36 2.41 -14.79
C THR A 142 -1.95 1.02 -14.61
N CYS A 143 -3.16 0.98 -14.08
CA CYS A 143 -3.95 -0.22 -14.01
C CYS A 143 -5.05 -0.14 -15.05
N THR A 144 -5.20 -1.17 -15.87
CA THR A 144 -6.36 -1.27 -16.78
C THR A 144 -7.50 -1.95 -16.04
N PRO A 145 -8.63 -1.26 -15.79
CA PRO A 145 -9.76 -1.88 -15.14
C PRO A 145 -10.31 -2.98 -16.06
N THR A 146 -10.45 -4.19 -15.52
CA THR A 146 -11.19 -5.27 -16.19
C THR A 146 -12.40 -5.64 -15.35
N THR A 147 -13.29 -6.45 -15.91
CA THR A 147 -14.50 -6.92 -15.23
C THR A 147 -14.22 -7.94 -14.11
N SER A 148 -12.99 -8.46 -13.97
CA SER A 148 -12.64 -9.48 -12.98
C SER A 148 -11.51 -9.06 -12.03
N ALA A 149 -10.45 -8.40 -12.53
CA ALA A 149 -9.33 -7.86 -11.74
C ALA A 149 -8.54 -6.83 -12.57
N PRO A 150 -8.15 -5.66 -12.02
CA PRO A 150 -7.35 -4.71 -12.77
C PRO A 150 -6.01 -5.34 -13.13
N VAL A 151 -5.61 -5.21 -14.38
CA VAL A 151 -4.27 -5.65 -14.79
C VAL A 151 -3.31 -4.53 -14.45
N CYS A 152 -2.66 -4.67 -13.30
CA CYS A 152 -1.68 -3.73 -12.76
C CYS A 152 -0.28 -4.34 -12.89
N THR A 153 0.53 -3.86 -13.83
CA THR A 153 1.91 -4.34 -14.01
C THR A 153 2.88 -3.58 -13.12
N GLY A 154 3.87 -4.29 -12.55
CA GLY A 154 4.95 -3.67 -11.77
C GLY A 154 4.61 -3.38 -10.30
N PHE A 155 3.40 -3.70 -9.85
CA PHE A 155 3.05 -3.60 -8.44
C PHE A 155 3.55 -4.82 -7.66
N THR A 156 4.06 -4.56 -6.46
CA THR A 156 4.49 -5.57 -5.49
C THR A 156 3.42 -5.71 -4.41
N GLY A 157 2.99 -6.94 -4.12
CA GLY A 157 2.06 -7.22 -3.04
C GLY A 157 2.77 -7.25 -1.68
N ASP A 158 2.16 -6.64 -0.66
CA ASP A 158 2.57 -6.75 0.74
C ASP A 158 1.73 -7.79 1.46
N THR A 159 2.09 -9.06 1.28
CA THR A 159 1.43 -10.19 1.95
C THR A 159 1.66 -10.17 3.47
N ALA A 160 2.69 -9.48 3.97
CA ALA A 160 3.00 -9.45 5.39
C ALA A 160 2.02 -8.55 6.17
N SER A 161 1.43 -7.54 5.53
CA SER A 161 0.41 -6.70 6.16
C SER A 161 -1.03 -7.11 5.87
N GLU A 162 -1.26 -8.23 5.18
CA GLU A 162 -2.59 -8.76 4.84
C GLU A 162 -3.57 -8.72 6.04
N LYS A 163 -4.84 -8.42 5.77
CA LYS A 163 -5.89 -8.30 6.80
C LYS A 163 -7.10 -9.11 6.42
N ILE A 164 -7.57 -9.94 7.35
CA ILE A 164 -8.75 -10.78 7.16
C ILE A 164 -9.85 -10.28 8.11
N PHE A 165 -11.07 -10.19 7.59
CA PHE A 165 -12.27 -10.01 8.38
C PHE A 165 -13.39 -10.93 7.87
N SER A 166 -14.27 -11.34 8.77
CA SER A 166 -15.35 -12.27 8.43
C SER A 166 -16.68 -11.75 8.96
N PHE A 167 -17.75 -12.05 8.24
CA PHE A 167 -19.12 -11.68 8.61
C PHE A 167 -20.10 -12.73 8.09
N ALA A 168 -21.27 -12.84 8.72
CA ALA A 168 -22.34 -13.72 8.27
C ALA A 168 -23.48 -12.88 7.67
N VAL A 169 -24.04 -13.39 6.58
CA VAL A 169 -25.28 -12.90 5.99
C VAL A 169 -26.35 -13.92 6.33
N VAL A 170 -27.44 -13.44 6.93
CA VAL A 170 -28.63 -14.25 7.27
C VAL A 170 -29.81 -13.76 6.43
N ALA A 171 -30.77 -14.67 6.19
CA ALA A 171 -31.99 -14.38 5.44
C ALA A 171 -32.91 -13.40 6.19
#